data_AF-A0A1B6JQW8-F1
#
_entry.id   AF-A0A1B6JQW8-F1
#
_cell.length_a   1.000
_cell.length_b   1.000
_cell.length_c   1.000
_cell.angle_alpha   90.00
_cell.angle_beta   90.00
_cell.angle_gamma   90.00
#
_symmetry.space_group_name_H-M   'P 1'
#
loop_
_entity.id
_entity.type
_entity.pdbx_description
1 polymer ?
#
loop_
_entity_poly.entity_id
_entity_poly.type
_entity_poly.pdbx_seq_one_letter_code
_entity_poly.pdbx_strand_id
1 'polypeptide(L)'
;ITVQHPAAKSMIEIARTQDEEVGDGTTSVIVLAGEMLGVAEQFLEQNIHPTIVIKAYRQALEDMVTLLQDNISTPLDLTDKERLTEVVKSCVGTKFIGRWADMACKIALEAVQTVMLEENGRKEIDIKRYARVEKIPGGSIEDSHVLNGVMINKDVTHPKMRRVIKNPRIVLLDCTLEYKKGESQTNVEIMNETDFTRILQLEEEYIEKVCADIIALKPDVVFTEKGVSDLAQHY
;
A
#
# COMPACT_ATOMS: atom_id res chain seq x y z
N ILE A 1 7.03 14.22 17.62
CA ILE A 1 7.77 15.35 18.23
C ILE A 1 7.30 16.62 17.55
N THR A 2 6.80 17.60 18.30
CA THR A 2 6.34 18.87 17.75
C THR A 2 7.52 19.82 17.64
N VAL A 3 7.95 20.13 16.41
CA VAL A 3 9.10 21.01 16.17
C VAL A 3 8.62 22.37 15.68
N GLN A 4 9.04 23.42 16.37
CA GLN A 4 8.63 24.80 16.10
C GLN A 4 9.46 25.44 14.97
N HIS A 5 10.77 25.18 14.93
CA HIS A 5 11.71 25.83 14.02
C HIS A 5 11.51 25.39 12.55
N PRO A 6 11.34 26.31 11.58
CA PRO A 6 11.10 25.97 10.17
C PRO A 6 12.19 25.08 9.55
N ALA A 7 13.47 25.36 9.79
CA ALA A 7 14.56 24.54 9.23
C ALA A 7 14.50 23.08 9.72
N ALA A 8 14.09 22.88 10.96
CA ALA A 8 13.95 21.54 11.52
C ALA A 8 12.68 20.83 11.00
N LYS A 9 11.64 21.58 10.57
CA LYS A 9 10.53 21.01 9.81
C LYS A 9 10.99 20.53 8.43
N SER A 10 11.82 21.30 7.71
CA SER A 10 12.41 20.86 6.44
C SER A 10 13.27 19.60 6.60
N MET A 11 14.03 19.48 7.70
CA MET A 11 14.77 18.24 8.01
C MET A 11 13.82 17.04 8.19
N ILE A 12 12.70 17.21 8.90
CA ILE A 12 11.70 16.15 9.05
C ILE A 12 11.10 15.75 7.69
N GLU A 13 10.81 16.72 6.82
CA GLU A 13 10.29 16.46 5.48
C GLU A 13 11.27 15.63 4.64
N ILE A 14 12.57 15.94 4.69
CA ILE A 14 13.59 15.16 3.99
C ILE A 14 13.61 13.70 4.48
N ALA A 15 13.59 13.49 5.81
CA ALA A 15 13.54 12.13 6.37
C ALA A 15 12.28 11.37 5.93
N ARG A 16 11.14 12.07 5.86
CA ARG A 16 9.87 11.47 5.41
C ARG A 16 9.92 11.08 3.94
N THR A 17 10.46 11.91 3.06
CA THR A 17 10.63 11.57 1.65
C THR A 17 11.53 10.34 1.48
N GLN A 18 12.62 10.25 2.26
CA GLN A 18 13.50 9.08 2.25
C GLN A 18 12.77 7.80 2.70
N ASP A 19 11.94 7.90 3.74
CA ASP A 19 11.12 6.79 4.25
C ASP A 19 10.09 6.34 3.21
N GLU A 20 9.48 7.29 2.49
CA GLU A 20 8.48 6.99 1.47
C GLU A 20 9.09 6.34 0.21
N GLU A 21 10.29 6.73 -0.21
CA GLU A 21 10.94 6.20 -1.43
C GLU A 21 11.61 4.84 -1.22
N VAL A 22 12.42 4.68 -0.16
CA VAL A 22 13.22 3.47 0.05
C VAL A 22 13.08 2.86 1.45
N GLY A 23 12.50 3.58 2.40
CA GLY A 23 12.26 3.12 3.78
C GLY A 23 13.51 3.04 4.68
N ASP A 24 14.71 2.89 4.13
CA ASP A 24 15.96 2.86 4.91
C ASP A 24 16.82 4.13 4.73
N GLY A 25 17.73 4.36 5.68
CA GLY A 25 18.64 5.50 5.66
C GLY A 25 18.04 6.83 6.12
N THR A 26 16.82 6.83 6.68
CA THR A 26 16.17 8.04 7.24
C THR A 26 17.05 8.74 8.27
N THR A 27 17.72 7.99 9.15
CA THR A 27 18.68 8.54 10.10
C THR A 27 19.94 9.06 9.42
N SER A 28 20.48 8.32 8.45
CA SER A 28 21.70 8.68 7.73
C SER A 28 21.56 10.01 6.99
N VAL A 29 20.43 10.22 6.31
CA VAL A 29 20.16 11.46 5.58
C VAL A 29 20.12 12.67 6.53
N ILE A 30 19.50 12.53 7.69
CA ILE A 30 19.42 13.61 8.69
C ILE A 30 20.80 13.95 9.26
N VAL A 31 21.59 12.94 9.61
CA VAL A 31 22.93 13.15 10.17
C VAL A 31 23.86 13.79 9.13
N LEU A 32 23.85 13.28 7.90
CA LEU A 32 24.67 13.83 6.81
C LEU A 32 24.26 15.26 6.46
N ALA A 33 22.96 15.54 6.34
CA ALA A 33 22.49 16.90 6.05
C ALA A 33 22.86 17.88 7.18
N GLY A 34 22.76 17.45 8.43
CA GLY A 34 23.21 18.25 9.58
C GLY A 34 24.71 18.56 9.54
N GLU A 35 25.53 17.56 9.28
CA GLU A 35 26.99 17.71 9.22
C GLU A 35 27.43 18.59 8.04
N MET A 36 26.86 18.39 6.84
CA MET A 36 27.16 19.19 5.65
C MET A 36 26.81 20.67 5.84
N LEU A 37 25.74 20.97 6.58
CA LEU A 37 25.38 22.34 6.96
C LEU A 37 26.33 22.91 8.02
N GLY A 38 26.74 22.11 9.01
CA GLY A 38 27.73 22.52 10.01
C GLY A 38 29.09 22.86 9.39
N VAL A 39 29.56 22.08 8.42
CA VAL A 39 30.79 22.38 7.67
C VAL A 39 30.61 23.61 6.78
N ALA A 40 29.42 23.80 6.19
CA ALA A 40 29.14 24.96 5.34
C ALA A 40 29.21 26.30 6.10
N GLU A 41 28.92 26.31 7.40
CA GLU A 41 28.93 27.50 8.25
C GLU A 41 30.28 28.23 8.22
N GLN A 42 31.39 27.50 8.25
CA GLN A 42 32.74 28.07 8.21
C GLN A 42 33.01 28.88 6.92
N PHE A 43 32.45 28.45 5.79
CA PHE A 43 32.60 29.17 4.52
C PHE A 43 31.74 30.44 4.49
N LEU A 44 30.59 30.41 5.16
CA LEU A 44 29.72 31.58 5.32
C LEU A 44 30.38 32.61 6.24
N GLU A 45 31.04 32.19 7.33
CA GLU A 45 31.83 33.07 8.20
C GLU A 45 33.00 33.75 7.45
N GLN A 46 33.56 33.08 6.45
CA GLN A 46 34.57 33.64 5.55
C GLN A 46 34.01 34.59 4.47
N ASN A 47 32.72 34.95 4.54
CA ASN A 47 32.01 35.79 3.56
C ASN A 47 31.96 35.21 2.14
N ILE A 48 32.03 33.88 1.99
CA ILE A 48 31.76 33.25 0.69
C ILE A 48 30.26 33.31 0.41
N HIS A 49 29.89 33.78 -0.78
CA HIS A 49 28.49 33.92 -1.15
C HIS A 49 27.78 32.54 -1.17
N PRO A 50 26.59 32.38 -0.56
CA PRO A 50 25.90 31.08 -0.45
C PRO A 50 25.71 30.35 -1.79
N THR A 51 25.45 31.09 -2.88
CA THR A 51 25.33 30.54 -4.23
C THR A 51 26.56 29.74 -4.67
N ILE A 52 27.77 30.14 -4.26
CA ILE A 52 29.01 29.43 -4.59
C ILE A 52 29.05 28.09 -3.85
N VAL A 53 28.70 28.09 -2.56
CA VAL A 53 28.63 26.86 -1.74
C VAL A 53 27.60 25.89 -2.31
N ILE A 54 26.40 26.37 -2.65
CA ILE A 54 25.34 25.55 -3.26
C ILE A 54 25.81 24.94 -4.59
N LYS A 55 26.49 25.74 -5.43
CA LYS A 55 27.03 25.25 -6.71
C LYS A 55 28.09 24.16 -6.49
N ALA A 56 28.99 24.35 -5.53
CA ALA A 56 30.02 23.36 -5.19
C ALA A 56 29.40 22.05 -4.67
N TYR A 57 28.41 22.11 -3.79
CA TYR A 57 27.71 20.91 -3.32
C TYR A 57 26.93 20.17 -4.40
N ARG A 58 26.32 20.88 -5.35
CA ARG A 58 25.68 20.23 -6.51
C ARG A 58 26.70 19.50 -7.38
N GLN A 59 27.84 20.14 -7.66
CA GLN A 59 28.90 19.50 -8.43
C GLN A 59 29.48 18.27 -7.71
N ALA A 60 29.74 18.39 -6.40
CA ALA A 60 30.20 17.27 -5.60
C ALA A 60 29.20 16.11 -5.57
N LEU A 61 27.89 16.40 -5.57
CA LEU A 61 26.86 15.37 -5.66
C LEU A 61 26.90 14.61 -6.99
N GLU A 62 27.03 15.32 -8.12
CA GLU A 62 27.15 14.70 -9.44
C GLU A 62 28.40 13.81 -9.54
N ASP A 63 29.54 14.28 -9.04
CA ASP A 63 30.79 13.53 -8.98
C ASP A 63 30.67 12.29 -8.08
N MET A 64 29.99 12.41 -6.93
CA MET A 64 29.76 11.27 -6.03
C MET A 64 28.85 10.21 -6.67
N VAL A 65 27.78 10.62 -7.34
CA VAL A 65 26.84 9.69 -7.99
C VAL A 65 27.52 8.91 -9.10
N THR A 66 28.30 9.58 -9.95
CA THR A 66 29.05 8.94 -11.04
C THR A 66 30.08 7.95 -10.49
N LEU A 67 30.87 8.36 -9.49
CA LEU A 67 31.87 7.50 -8.87
C LEU A 67 31.25 6.27 -8.18
N LEU A 68 30.11 6.43 -7.51
CA LEU A 68 29.39 5.33 -6.88
C LEU A 68 28.86 4.33 -7.91
N GLN A 69 28.29 4.81 -9.02
CA GLN A 69 27.73 3.97 -10.07
C GLN A 69 28.81 3.21 -10.85
N ASP A 70 29.91 3.88 -11.21
CA ASP A 70 30.91 3.31 -12.13
C ASP A 70 31.98 2.48 -11.41
N ASN A 71 32.40 2.88 -10.19
CA ASN A 71 33.60 2.32 -9.55
C ASN A 71 33.30 1.45 -8.32
N ILE A 72 32.17 1.69 -7.64
CA ILE A 72 31.89 1.07 -6.33
C ILE A 72 30.71 0.09 -6.40
N SER A 73 29.70 0.38 -7.22
CA SER A 73 28.51 -0.45 -7.34
C SER A 73 28.85 -1.83 -7.89
N THR A 74 28.52 -2.87 -7.12
CA THR A 74 28.64 -4.26 -7.55
C THR A 74 27.28 -4.76 -8.03
N PRO A 75 27.14 -5.23 -9.29
CA PRO A 75 25.88 -5.76 -9.78
C PRO A 75 25.50 -7.01 -9.01
N LEU A 76 24.27 -7.05 -8.53
CA LEU A 76 23.69 -8.20 -7.82
C LEU A 76 22.78 -8.98 -8.77
N ASP A 77 22.99 -10.29 -8.85
CA ASP A 77 22.07 -11.16 -9.57
C ASP A 77 20.78 -11.36 -8.75
N LEU A 78 19.65 -10.97 -9.34
CA LEU A 78 18.34 -11.07 -8.71
C LEU A 78 17.79 -12.51 -8.65
N THR A 79 18.42 -13.45 -9.35
CA THR A 79 18.06 -14.87 -9.29
C THR A 79 18.71 -15.61 -8.12
N ASP A 80 19.83 -15.07 -7.61
CA ASP A 80 20.58 -15.63 -6.49
C ASP A 80 19.90 -15.27 -5.16
N LYS A 81 19.04 -16.18 -4.69
CA LYS A 81 18.30 -16.01 -3.44
C LYS A 81 19.21 -15.94 -2.22
N GLU A 82 20.37 -16.59 -2.23
CA GLU A 82 21.27 -16.62 -1.07
C GLU A 82 21.92 -15.25 -0.87
N ARG A 83 22.48 -14.67 -1.94
CA ARG A 83 23.04 -13.33 -1.88
C ARG A 83 22.01 -12.26 -1.59
N LEU A 84 20.81 -12.36 -2.17
CA LEU A 84 19.71 -11.46 -1.82
C LEU A 84 19.35 -11.55 -0.33
N THR A 85 19.34 -12.76 0.23
CA THR A 85 19.05 -12.96 1.66
C THR A 85 20.14 -12.34 2.53
N GLU A 86 21.41 -12.46 2.15
CA GLU A 86 22.52 -11.84 2.88
C GLU A 86 22.42 -10.30 2.90
N VAL A 87 22.12 -9.70 1.74
CA VAL A 87 21.91 -8.24 1.63
C VAL A 87 20.74 -7.80 2.50
N VAL A 88 19.58 -8.45 2.40
CA VAL A 88 18.40 -8.10 3.21
C VAL A 88 18.67 -8.28 4.71
N LYS A 89 19.40 -9.34 5.08
CA LYS A 89 19.79 -9.60 6.47
C LYS A 89 20.68 -8.50 7.04
N SER A 90 21.57 -7.93 6.22
CA SER A 90 22.41 -6.79 6.63
C SER A 90 21.59 -5.55 7.01
N CYS A 91 20.48 -5.30 6.28
CA CYS A 91 19.58 -4.18 6.56
C CYS A 91 18.76 -4.40 7.85
N VAL A 92 18.28 -5.63 8.07
CA VAL A 92 17.41 -5.99 9.22
C VAL A 92 18.19 -6.07 10.53
N GLY A 93 19.48 -6.41 10.47
CA GLY A 93 20.32 -6.65 11.66
C GLY A 93 20.42 -5.47 12.63
N THR A 94 20.18 -4.24 12.17
CA THR A 94 20.24 -3.02 13.01
C THR A 94 18.99 -2.80 13.89
N LYS A 95 17.86 -3.43 13.55
CA LYS A 95 16.53 -3.11 14.12
C LYS A 95 15.84 -4.30 14.79
N PHE A 96 16.19 -5.54 14.44
CA PHE A 96 15.45 -6.74 14.87
C PHE A 96 16.27 -7.70 15.74
N ILE A 97 15.57 -8.42 16.64
CA ILE A 97 16.15 -9.51 17.44
C ILE A 97 16.60 -10.60 16.46
N GLY A 98 17.92 -10.79 16.31
CA GLY A 98 18.53 -11.66 15.30
C GLY A 98 17.98 -13.09 15.21
N ARG A 99 17.29 -13.57 16.25
CA ARG A 99 16.63 -14.88 16.30
C ARG A 99 15.62 -15.13 15.17
N TRP A 100 14.91 -14.09 14.72
CA TRP A 100 13.88 -14.23 13.68
C TRP A 100 14.23 -13.51 12.37
N ALA A 101 15.46 -12.97 12.27
CA ALA A 101 15.89 -12.22 11.10
C ALA A 101 15.80 -13.08 9.82
N ASP A 102 16.18 -14.35 9.90
CA ASP A 102 16.16 -15.26 8.75
C ASP A 102 14.73 -15.51 8.25
N MET A 103 13.77 -15.69 9.17
CA MET A 103 12.35 -15.83 8.84
C MET A 103 11.80 -14.55 8.19
N ALA A 104 12.10 -13.38 8.77
CA ALA A 104 11.66 -12.10 8.22
C ALA A 104 12.23 -11.86 6.82
N CYS A 105 13.52 -12.17 6.59
CA CYS A 105 14.15 -12.05 5.28
C CYS A 105 13.48 -12.98 4.25
N LYS A 106 13.17 -14.22 4.64
CA LYS A 106 12.48 -15.18 3.76
C LYS A 106 11.08 -14.68 3.37
N ILE A 107 10.30 -14.21 4.34
CA ILE A 107 8.96 -13.65 4.12
C ILE A 107 9.03 -12.42 3.21
N ALA A 108 9.98 -11.52 3.45
CA ALA A 108 10.16 -10.32 2.63
C ALA A 108 10.51 -10.66 1.18
N LEU A 109 11.45 -11.59 0.97
CA LEU A 109 11.85 -12.02 -0.38
C LEU A 109 10.71 -12.72 -1.13
N GLU A 110 9.97 -13.59 -0.45
CA GLU A 110 8.81 -14.26 -1.03
C GLU A 110 7.71 -13.26 -1.40
N ALA A 111 7.39 -12.31 -0.52
CA ALA A 111 6.43 -11.26 -0.80
C ALA A 111 6.83 -10.38 -2.00
N VAL A 112 8.10 -9.96 -2.07
CA VAL A 112 8.62 -9.16 -3.20
C VAL A 112 8.57 -9.95 -4.51
N GLN A 113 8.90 -11.24 -4.49
CA GLN A 113 8.81 -12.11 -5.68
C GLN A 113 7.36 -12.29 -6.15
N THR A 114 6.40 -12.35 -5.24
CA THR A 114 4.98 -12.50 -5.58
C THR A 114 4.39 -11.23 -6.20
N VAL A 115 4.81 -10.03 -5.78
CA VAL A 115 4.30 -8.74 -6.31
C VAL A 115 5.07 -8.22 -7.52
N MET A 116 6.17 -8.88 -7.88
CA MET A 116 7.02 -8.49 -8.99
C MET A 116 6.28 -8.68 -10.32
N LEU A 117 6.12 -7.58 -11.05
CA LEU A 117 5.52 -7.59 -12.38
C LEU A 117 6.60 -7.37 -13.44
N GLU A 118 6.54 -8.16 -14.50
CA GLU A 118 7.35 -7.98 -15.71
C GLU A 118 6.47 -7.36 -16.79
N GLU A 119 6.51 -6.03 -16.92
CA GLU A 119 5.89 -5.32 -18.04
C GLU A 119 6.97 -4.82 -19.00
N ASN A 120 6.88 -5.22 -20.28
CA ASN A 120 7.77 -4.75 -21.36
C ASN A 120 9.28 -4.91 -21.07
N GLY A 121 9.67 -5.98 -20.37
CA GLY A 121 11.07 -6.26 -20.02
C GLY A 121 11.64 -5.40 -18.89
N ARG A 122 10.81 -4.54 -18.26
CA ARG A 122 11.13 -3.87 -17.01
C ARG A 122 10.45 -4.58 -15.86
N LYS A 123 11.24 -4.80 -14.81
CA LYS A 123 10.81 -5.37 -13.54
C LYS A 123 10.37 -4.21 -12.65
N GLU A 124 9.07 -4.07 -12.44
CA GLU A 124 8.51 -3.06 -11.55
C GLU A 124 7.95 -3.73 -10.31
N ILE A 125 8.20 -3.12 -9.15
CA ILE A 125 7.80 -3.65 -7.85
C ILE A 125 7.10 -2.51 -7.10
N ASP A 126 5.77 -2.54 -7.08
CA ASP A 126 4.98 -1.63 -6.24
C ASP A 126 4.57 -2.34 -4.95
N ILE A 127 5.43 -2.20 -3.94
CA ILE A 127 5.23 -2.82 -2.63
C ILE A 127 4.03 -2.19 -1.92
N LYS A 128 3.81 -0.88 -2.05
CA LYS A 128 2.77 -0.17 -1.28
C LYS A 128 1.36 -0.57 -1.70
N ARG A 129 1.13 -0.82 -2.99
CA ARG A 129 -0.19 -1.20 -3.50
C ARG A 129 -0.45 -2.70 -3.41
N TYR A 130 0.55 -3.53 -3.71
CA TYR A 130 0.35 -4.98 -3.85
C TYR A 130 0.77 -5.81 -2.64
N ALA A 131 1.66 -5.32 -1.78
CA ALA A 131 2.07 -6.02 -0.56
C ALA A 131 1.43 -5.39 0.68
N ARG A 132 0.39 -6.04 1.22
CA ARG A 132 -0.28 -5.62 2.45
C ARG A 132 0.19 -6.47 3.63
N VAL A 133 0.63 -5.80 4.71
CA VAL A 133 1.00 -6.46 5.97
C VAL A 133 -0.16 -6.39 6.94
N GLU A 134 -0.79 -7.54 7.20
CA GLU A 134 -1.90 -7.65 8.15
C GLU A 134 -1.43 -8.34 9.43
N LYS A 135 -1.66 -7.72 10.60
CA LYS A 135 -1.26 -8.26 11.90
C LYS A 135 -2.45 -8.93 12.56
N ILE A 136 -2.41 -10.25 12.67
CA ILE A 136 -3.45 -11.03 13.34
C ILE A 136 -3.04 -11.21 14.82
N PRO A 137 -3.90 -10.86 15.79
CA PRO A 137 -3.60 -11.09 17.19
C PRO A 137 -3.65 -12.60 17.52
N GLY A 138 -2.66 -13.07 18.26
CA GLY A 138 -2.51 -14.49 18.63
C GLY A 138 -1.48 -15.23 17.76
N GLY A 139 -1.38 -16.54 17.98
CA GLY A 139 -0.40 -17.40 17.30
C GLY A 139 1.05 -17.20 17.77
N SER A 140 1.95 -17.98 17.16
CA SER A 140 3.40 -17.81 17.32
C SER A 140 3.97 -17.02 16.15
N ILE A 141 5.13 -16.38 16.33
CA ILE A 141 5.85 -15.70 15.24
C ILE A 141 6.12 -16.68 14.08
N GLU A 142 6.39 -17.94 14.42
CA GLU A 142 6.66 -19.02 13.46
C GLU A 142 5.49 -19.35 12.53
N ASP A 143 4.26 -19.01 12.91
CA ASP A 143 3.06 -19.25 12.11
C ASP A 143 2.88 -18.18 11.00
N SER A 144 3.72 -17.14 11.02
CA SER A 144 3.69 -16.06 10.03
C SER A 144 4.20 -16.57 8.68
N HIS A 145 3.41 -16.36 7.63
CA HIS A 145 3.74 -16.77 6.27
C HIS A 145 3.22 -15.76 5.25
N VAL A 146 3.76 -15.80 4.04
CA VAL A 146 3.26 -15.01 2.92
C VAL A 146 2.04 -15.70 2.35
N LEU A 147 0.92 -14.98 2.27
CA LEU A 147 -0.28 -15.44 1.59
C LEU A 147 -0.22 -15.00 0.12
N ASN A 148 -0.25 -15.95 -0.81
CA ASN A 148 -0.36 -15.67 -2.24
C ASN A 148 -1.81 -15.33 -2.60
N GLY A 149 -2.24 -14.12 -2.21
CA GLY A 149 -3.60 -13.63 -2.39
C GLY A 149 -3.89 -12.46 -1.46
N VAL A 150 -5.17 -12.10 -1.35
CA VAL A 150 -5.61 -11.00 -0.49
C VAL A 150 -6.34 -11.56 0.72
N MET A 151 -5.93 -11.14 1.91
CA MET A 151 -6.68 -11.37 3.14
C MET A 151 -7.60 -10.17 3.40
N ILE A 152 -8.88 -10.44 3.61
CA ILE A 152 -9.87 -9.41 3.95
C ILE A 152 -10.46 -9.79 5.31
N ASN A 153 -10.35 -8.89 6.29
CA ASN A 153 -10.98 -9.07 7.59
C ASN A 153 -12.47 -8.66 7.54
N LYS A 154 -13.25 -9.36 6.72
CA LYS A 154 -14.70 -9.28 6.65
C LYS A 154 -15.27 -10.69 6.54
N ASP A 155 -16.41 -10.92 7.18
CA ASP A 155 -17.14 -12.18 7.11
C ASP A 155 -18.17 -12.15 5.97
N VAL A 156 -18.72 -13.31 5.62
CA VAL A 156 -19.86 -13.42 4.72
C VAL A 156 -21.08 -12.69 5.32
N THR A 157 -21.85 -12.02 4.48
CA THR A 157 -23.00 -11.22 4.93
C THR A 157 -24.12 -12.08 5.52
N HIS A 158 -24.39 -13.23 4.89
CA HIS A 158 -25.47 -14.12 5.32
C HIS A 158 -24.94 -15.51 5.78
N PRO A 159 -25.37 -16.04 6.95
CA PRO A 159 -24.85 -17.30 7.51
C PRO A 159 -25.05 -18.54 6.64
N LYS A 160 -26.09 -18.55 5.78
CA LYS A 160 -26.35 -19.67 4.85
C LYS A 160 -25.43 -19.67 3.62
N MET A 161 -24.65 -18.62 3.38
CA MET A 161 -23.72 -18.56 2.25
C MET A 161 -22.58 -19.57 2.43
N ARG A 162 -22.06 -20.07 1.30
CA ARG A 162 -20.96 -21.04 1.29
C ARG A 162 -19.69 -20.37 1.85
N ARG A 163 -19.10 -20.95 2.91
CA ARG A 163 -17.87 -20.42 3.53
C ARG A 163 -16.59 -20.76 2.77
N VAL A 164 -16.60 -21.86 2.01
CA VAL A 164 -15.42 -22.33 1.26
C VAL A 164 -15.83 -22.64 -0.17
N ILE A 165 -15.19 -21.97 -1.12
CA ILE A 165 -15.40 -22.16 -2.55
C ILE A 165 -14.02 -22.38 -3.18
N LYS A 166 -13.83 -23.53 -3.84
CA LYS A 166 -12.60 -23.81 -4.59
C LYS A 166 -12.70 -23.16 -5.97
N ASN A 167 -11.68 -22.38 -6.36
CA ASN A 167 -11.61 -21.64 -7.63
C ASN A 167 -12.85 -20.77 -7.89
N PRO A 168 -13.16 -19.80 -7.01
CA PRO A 168 -14.34 -18.97 -7.15
C PRO A 168 -14.24 -18.04 -8.37
N ARG A 169 -15.36 -17.84 -9.06
CA ARG A 169 -15.51 -16.72 -10.00
C ARG A 169 -15.85 -15.45 -9.23
N ILE A 170 -14.92 -14.50 -9.22
CA ILE A 170 -15.00 -13.27 -8.41
C ILE A 170 -15.49 -12.11 -9.29
N VAL A 171 -16.45 -11.36 -8.77
CA VAL A 171 -16.89 -10.08 -9.34
C VAL A 171 -16.62 -8.97 -8.33
N LEU A 172 -16.04 -7.87 -8.80
CA LEU A 172 -15.74 -6.69 -8.00
C LEU A 172 -16.67 -5.55 -8.44
N LEU A 173 -17.40 -4.97 -7.49
CA LEU A 173 -18.36 -3.89 -7.71
C LEU A 173 -18.00 -2.66 -6.86
N ASP A 174 -17.99 -1.49 -7.49
CA ASP A 174 -17.93 -0.18 -6.79
C ASP A 174 -19.36 0.33 -6.43
N CYS A 175 -20.39 -0.29 -7.01
CA CYS A 175 -21.77 0.07 -6.70
C CYS A 175 -22.29 -0.58 -5.40
N THR A 176 -23.25 0.12 -4.76
CA THR A 176 -24.08 -0.42 -3.67
C THR A 176 -25.08 -1.43 -4.22
N LEU A 177 -25.35 -2.49 -3.47
CA LEU A 177 -26.48 -3.40 -3.71
C LEU A 177 -27.71 -2.98 -2.91
N GLU A 178 -27.99 -1.68 -2.95
CA GLU A 178 -29.08 -1.01 -2.24
C GLU A 178 -29.86 -0.14 -3.23
N TYR A 179 -31.11 0.18 -2.90
CA TYR A 179 -31.91 1.08 -3.72
C TYR A 179 -31.27 2.48 -3.78
N LYS A 180 -30.83 2.88 -4.98
CA LYS A 180 -30.20 4.19 -5.19
C LYS A 180 -31.28 5.26 -5.33
N LYS A 181 -31.28 6.23 -4.41
CA LYS A 181 -32.10 7.43 -4.53
C LYS A 181 -31.58 8.32 -5.66
N GLY A 182 -32.51 9.01 -6.35
CA GLY A 182 -32.15 9.99 -7.38
C GLY A 182 -31.25 11.09 -6.82
N GLU A 183 -30.28 11.55 -7.62
CA GLU A 183 -29.37 12.64 -7.22
C GLU A 183 -30.09 14.01 -7.20
N SER A 184 -31.15 14.14 -7.99
CA SER A 184 -32.05 15.29 -7.94
C SER A 184 -33.10 15.13 -6.83
N GLN A 185 -33.69 16.23 -6.37
CA GLN A 185 -34.81 16.20 -5.43
C GLN A 185 -36.02 15.50 -6.06
N THR A 186 -36.12 14.19 -5.84
CA THR A 186 -37.31 13.39 -6.16
C THR A 186 -38.27 13.47 -4.99
N ASN A 187 -39.28 14.32 -5.11
CA ASN A 187 -40.40 14.35 -4.17
C ASN A 187 -41.44 13.31 -4.60
N VAL A 188 -41.78 12.41 -3.70
CA VAL A 188 -42.85 11.43 -3.90
C VAL A 188 -44.03 11.86 -3.03
N GLU A 189 -45.13 12.25 -3.67
CA GLU A 189 -46.36 12.62 -2.98
C GLU A 189 -47.24 11.37 -2.82
N ILE A 190 -47.49 10.99 -1.57
CA ILE A 190 -48.32 9.83 -1.22
C ILE A 190 -49.73 10.35 -0.96
N MET A 191 -50.66 10.07 -1.88
CA MET A 191 -52.07 10.48 -1.76
C MET A 191 -52.95 9.32 -1.26
N ASN A 192 -52.68 8.10 -1.71
CA ASN A 192 -53.43 6.90 -1.31
C ASN A 192 -52.57 5.91 -0.53
N GLU A 193 -53.20 5.12 0.34
CA GLU A 193 -52.53 4.06 1.12
C GLU A 193 -51.90 2.97 0.23
N THR A 194 -52.48 2.72 -0.95
CA THR A 194 -51.95 1.80 -1.95
C THR A 194 -50.63 2.27 -2.58
N ASP A 195 -50.40 3.58 -2.64
CA ASP A 195 -49.21 4.14 -3.27
C ASP A 195 -47.96 3.86 -2.44
N PHE A 196 -48.09 3.81 -1.12
CA PHE A 196 -47.00 3.44 -0.21
C PHE A 196 -46.52 2.00 -0.48
N THR A 197 -47.45 1.05 -0.62
CA THR A 197 -47.12 -0.35 -0.92
C THR A 197 -46.46 -0.50 -2.28
N ARG A 198 -46.90 0.27 -3.28
CA ARG A 198 -46.34 0.25 -4.62
C ARG A 198 -44.91 0.78 -4.68
N ILE A 199 -44.56 1.79 -3.88
CA ILE A 199 -43.20 2.31 -3.81
C ILE A 199 -42.25 1.24 -3.25
N LEU A 200 -42.65 0.54 -2.19
CA LEU A 200 -41.86 -0.55 -1.63
C LEU A 200 -41.62 -1.67 -2.66
N GLN A 201 -42.65 -2.05 -3.43
CA GLN A 201 -42.51 -3.03 -4.50
C GLN A 201 -41.53 -2.57 -5.59
N LEU A 202 -41.52 -1.29 -5.95
CA LEU A 202 -40.56 -0.75 -6.93
C LEU A 202 -39.11 -0.81 -6.43
N GLU A 203 -38.89 -0.55 -5.13
CA GLU A 203 -37.57 -0.70 -4.52
C GLU A 203 -37.11 -2.17 -4.55
N GLU A 204 -38.01 -3.11 -4.26
CA GLU A 204 -37.74 -4.55 -4.33
C GLU A 204 -37.43 -5.02 -5.76
N GLU A 205 -38.25 -4.63 -6.74
CA GLU A 205 -38.05 -4.96 -8.16
C GLU A 205 -36.73 -4.41 -8.71
N TYR A 206 -36.29 -3.23 -8.24
CA TYR A 206 -35.02 -2.66 -8.64
C TYR A 206 -33.85 -3.54 -8.16
N ILE A 207 -33.87 -3.95 -6.90
CA ILE A 207 -32.84 -4.82 -6.31
C ILE A 207 -32.84 -6.18 -7.02
N GLU A 208 -34.02 -6.75 -7.30
CA GLU A 208 -34.15 -8.02 -8.02
C GLU A 208 -33.51 -7.94 -9.42
N LYS A 209 -33.74 -6.86 -10.17
CA LYS A 209 -33.12 -6.65 -11.49
C LYS A 209 -31.59 -6.60 -11.41
N VAL A 210 -31.05 -5.84 -10.46
CA VAL A 210 -29.59 -5.74 -10.26
C VAL A 210 -28.99 -7.10 -9.87
N CYS A 211 -29.63 -7.84 -8.98
CA CYS A 211 -29.21 -9.19 -8.62
C CYS A 211 -29.31 -10.16 -9.82
N ALA A 212 -30.36 -10.06 -10.64
CA ALA A 212 -30.52 -10.88 -11.84
C ALA A 212 -29.38 -10.67 -12.86
N ASP A 213 -28.95 -9.42 -13.06
CA ASP A 213 -27.81 -9.08 -13.92
C ASP A 213 -26.50 -9.69 -13.40
N ILE A 214 -26.30 -9.66 -12.07
CA ILE A 214 -25.15 -10.30 -11.41
C ILE A 214 -25.22 -11.82 -11.59
N ILE A 215 -26.38 -12.43 -11.36
CA ILE A 215 -26.60 -13.88 -11.49
C ILE A 215 -26.39 -14.35 -12.93
N ALA A 216 -26.73 -13.52 -13.94
CA ALA A 216 -26.54 -13.84 -15.35
C ALA A 216 -25.06 -14.10 -15.70
N LEU A 217 -24.13 -13.41 -15.03
CA LEU A 217 -22.67 -13.61 -15.18
C LEU A 217 -22.19 -14.92 -14.51
N LYS A 218 -23.02 -15.52 -13.66
CA LYS A 218 -22.76 -16.72 -12.83
C LYS A 218 -21.50 -16.59 -11.94
N PRO A 219 -21.39 -15.55 -11.11
CA PRO A 219 -20.31 -15.43 -10.13
C PRO A 219 -20.51 -16.39 -8.96
N ASP A 220 -19.41 -16.75 -8.30
CA ASP A 220 -19.44 -17.48 -7.03
C ASP A 220 -19.30 -16.56 -5.82
N VAL A 221 -18.54 -15.47 -5.99
CA VAL A 221 -18.25 -14.48 -4.94
C VAL A 221 -18.36 -13.09 -5.54
N VAL A 222 -19.08 -12.21 -4.85
CA VAL A 222 -19.22 -10.80 -5.21
C VAL A 222 -18.67 -9.96 -4.07
N PHE A 223 -17.69 -9.11 -4.38
CA PHE A 223 -17.24 -8.07 -3.46
C PHE A 223 -17.82 -6.75 -3.91
N THR A 224 -18.40 -6.03 -2.97
CA THR A 224 -18.81 -4.63 -3.16
C THR A 224 -18.09 -3.76 -2.15
N GLU A 225 -17.64 -2.60 -2.60
CA GLU A 225 -17.01 -1.61 -1.73
C GLU A 225 -18.00 -1.04 -0.70
N LYS A 226 -19.29 -1.03 -1.05
CA LYS A 226 -20.35 -0.36 -0.31
C LYS A 226 -21.31 -1.35 0.36
N GLY A 227 -22.45 -0.84 0.83
CA GLY A 227 -23.45 -1.63 1.54
C GLY A 227 -24.21 -2.62 0.65
N VAL A 228 -24.74 -3.66 1.30
CA VAL A 228 -25.55 -4.71 0.69
C VAL A 228 -26.86 -4.81 1.46
N SER A 229 -27.97 -4.55 0.79
CA SER A 229 -29.31 -4.70 1.38
C SER A 229 -29.59 -6.15 1.75
N ASP A 230 -30.30 -6.39 2.86
CA ASP A 230 -30.71 -7.74 3.27
C ASP A 230 -31.55 -8.45 2.20
N LEU A 231 -32.34 -7.69 1.44
CA LEU A 231 -33.11 -8.22 0.31
C LEU A 231 -32.18 -8.73 -0.79
N ALA A 232 -31.10 -8.00 -1.09
CA ALA A 232 -30.11 -8.40 -2.08
C ALA A 232 -29.33 -9.65 -1.65
N GLN A 233 -29.18 -9.89 -0.34
CA GLN A 233 -28.54 -11.10 0.19
C GLN A 233 -29.43 -12.35 0.10
N HIS A 234 -30.74 -12.16 0.02
CA HIS A 234 -31.72 -13.25 -0.08
C HIS A 234 -31.82 -13.83 -1.50
N TYR A 235 -31.69 -12.97 -2.52
CA TYR A 235 -31.67 -13.34 -3.94
C TYR A 235 -30.34 -14.01 -4.34
#